data_AF-A0A7J3I1Q7-F1
#
_entry.id   AF-A0A7J3I1Q7-F1
#
_cell.length_a   1.000
_cell.length_b   1.000
_cell.length_c   1.000
_cell.angle_alpha   90.00
_cell.angle_beta   90.00
_cell.angle_gamma   90.00
#
_symmetry.space_group_name_H-M   'P 1'
#
loop_
_entity.id
_entity.type
_entity.pdbx_description
1 polymer ?
#
loop_
_entity_poly.entity_id
_entity_poly.type
_entity_poly.pdbx_seq_one_letter_code
_entity_poly.pdbx_strand_id
1 'polypeptide(L)'
;RDSSVEENLERWEGMLEGVYGEGDAVVRLKTGMDQADPALRDHVIMRISEREHPRVGSKYRVWPLLEFSWAIDDHLLGITHILRGKDLVKEDAIERFVWKIYGWPEVEFIHYGIITFKGLKLSKTEARKNIEKGVYMGWSDPRTWSLQSLQRRGIKPEALRASILSLGLSLIDVEYSPESLYAVNRRMIDPEADRYFFVEKPVKLLVEEVPVGKLVAHPPLHPDFPERGTRTVEVDVKDGCAEVYVDERDVAKMSEGDVFRLKDLLNFKVEEKREKGVVGVFHSLSVSDARACRAPIIHWVPSEGCLKVKVVKPDGEIVEGLSEPDCRKLTRNKLVQFERYGFCRVDSVEPEVILFFTHN
;
A
#
# COMPACT_ATOMS: atom_id res chain seq x y z
N ARG A 1 -45.84 -21.58 3.61
CA ARG A 1 -46.08 -20.36 4.44
C ARG A 1 -47.13 -20.60 5.51
N ASP A 2 -48.22 -21.29 5.16
CA ASP A 2 -49.34 -21.59 6.07
C ASP A 2 -49.30 -23.02 6.61
N SER A 3 -48.13 -23.67 6.52
CA SER A 3 -47.81 -24.93 7.18
C SER A 3 -47.94 -24.80 8.70
N SER A 4 -48.36 -25.87 9.36
CA SER A 4 -48.49 -25.90 10.82
C SER A 4 -47.11 -25.83 11.50
N VAL A 5 -47.09 -25.62 12.82
CA VAL A 5 -45.82 -25.60 13.58
C VAL A 5 -45.14 -26.97 13.47
N GLU A 6 -45.90 -28.05 13.60
CA GLU A 6 -45.44 -29.43 13.54
C GLU A 6 -44.81 -29.76 12.18
N GLU A 7 -45.49 -29.38 11.08
CA GLU A 7 -44.96 -29.58 9.72
C GLU A 7 -43.66 -28.80 9.48
N ASN A 8 -43.55 -27.59 10.03
CA ASN A 8 -42.31 -26.81 9.93
C ASN A 8 -41.17 -27.42 10.76
N LEU A 9 -41.46 -27.96 11.95
CA LEU A 9 -40.47 -28.63 12.79
C LEU A 9 -39.98 -29.95 12.16
N GLU A 10 -40.88 -30.72 11.55
CA GLU A 10 -40.51 -31.93 10.80
C GLU A 10 -39.59 -31.60 9.62
N ARG A 11 -39.93 -30.56 8.83
CA ARG A 11 -39.08 -30.09 7.73
C ARG A 11 -37.74 -29.57 8.22
N TRP A 12 -37.73 -28.87 9.35
CA TRP A 12 -36.50 -28.40 9.99
C TRP A 12 -35.58 -29.56 10.35
N GLU A 13 -36.12 -30.62 10.97
CA GLU A 13 -35.34 -31.82 11.29
C GLU A 13 -34.79 -32.47 10.02
N GLY A 14 -35.60 -32.56 8.96
CA GLY A 14 -35.13 -33.04 7.65
C GLY A 14 -33.97 -32.21 7.08
N MET A 15 -33.94 -30.89 7.32
CA MET A 15 -32.79 -30.05 6.95
C MET A 15 -31.54 -30.40 7.77
N LEU A 16 -31.68 -30.76 9.04
CA LEU A 16 -30.58 -31.17 9.92
C LEU A 16 -30.07 -32.59 9.63
N GLU A 17 -30.95 -33.51 9.26
CA GLU A 17 -30.66 -34.94 9.11
C GLU A 17 -30.10 -35.36 7.75
N GLY A 18 -30.16 -34.51 6.71
CA GLY A 18 -29.69 -34.91 5.38
C GLY A 18 -30.76 -35.10 4.33
N VAL A 19 -32.04 -34.93 4.67
CA VAL A 19 -33.16 -35.20 3.75
C VAL A 19 -33.15 -34.24 2.55
N TYR A 20 -32.68 -33.01 2.76
CA TYR A 20 -32.54 -31.96 1.74
C TYR A 20 -31.06 -31.64 1.47
N GLY A 21 -30.74 -31.34 0.20
CA GLY A 21 -29.43 -30.85 -0.25
C GLY A 21 -29.32 -29.33 -0.31
N GLU A 22 -28.17 -28.81 -0.75
CA GLU A 22 -27.97 -27.36 -0.95
C GLU A 22 -28.98 -26.80 -1.96
N GLY A 23 -29.75 -25.80 -1.55
CA GLY A 23 -30.74 -25.11 -2.39
C GLY A 23 -32.15 -25.71 -2.37
N ASP A 24 -32.32 -26.92 -1.83
CA ASP A 24 -33.62 -27.61 -1.78
C ASP A 24 -34.56 -27.01 -0.72
N ALA A 25 -34.00 -26.55 0.40
CA ALA A 25 -34.77 -26.01 1.52
C ALA A 25 -34.07 -24.82 2.20
N VAL A 26 -34.88 -23.89 2.70
CA VAL A 26 -34.45 -22.70 3.45
C VAL A 26 -35.42 -22.37 4.57
N VAL A 27 -34.92 -21.76 5.65
CA VAL A 27 -35.77 -21.18 6.70
C VAL A 27 -36.06 -19.73 6.37
N ARG A 28 -37.33 -19.33 6.42
CA ARG A 28 -37.78 -17.97 6.14
C ARG A 28 -38.44 -17.36 7.37
N LEU A 29 -38.08 -16.12 7.68
CA LEU A 29 -38.69 -15.32 8.73
C LEU A 29 -40.06 -14.84 8.25
N LYS A 30 -41.15 -15.18 8.94
CA LYS A 30 -42.50 -14.79 8.51
C LYS A 30 -42.79 -13.32 8.85
N THR A 31 -42.34 -12.41 8.00
CA THR A 31 -42.46 -10.94 8.17
C THR A 31 -43.72 -10.36 7.51
N GLY A 32 -44.36 -11.08 6.58
CA GLY A 32 -45.50 -10.57 5.82
C GLY A 32 -45.15 -10.35 4.34
N MET A 33 -46.08 -10.68 3.46
CA MET A 33 -45.93 -10.47 2.01
C MET A 33 -46.37 -9.07 1.56
N ASP A 34 -46.98 -8.31 2.46
CA ASP A 34 -47.49 -6.94 2.31
C ASP A 34 -46.45 -5.86 2.64
N GLN A 35 -45.24 -6.25 3.04
CA GLN A 35 -44.14 -5.30 3.27
C GLN A 35 -43.89 -4.44 2.02
N ALA A 36 -43.76 -3.13 2.21
CA ALA A 36 -43.52 -2.20 1.11
C ALA A 36 -42.22 -2.52 0.38
N ASP A 37 -41.15 -2.79 1.14
CA ASP A 37 -39.88 -3.30 0.61
C ASP A 37 -39.97 -4.80 0.31
N PRO A 38 -39.85 -5.23 -0.95
CA PRO A 38 -39.85 -6.64 -1.33
C PRO A 38 -38.76 -7.47 -0.65
N ALA A 39 -37.62 -6.86 -0.30
CA ALA A 39 -36.50 -7.57 0.30
C ALA A 39 -36.78 -8.00 1.75
N LEU A 40 -37.75 -7.37 2.41
CA LEU A 40 -38.19 -7.73 3.74
C LEU A 40 -39.24 -8.85 3.74
N ARG A 41 -39.88 -9.14 2.59
CA ARG A 41 -40.99 -10.10 2.48
C ARG A 41 -40.51 -11.52 2.68
N ASP A 42 -40.98 -12.11 3.76
CA ASP A 42 -40.62 -13.45 4.24
C ASP A 42 -39.12 -13.75 4.03
N HIS A 43 -38.23 -12.95 4.60
CA HIS A 43 -36.80 -12.98 4.31
C HIS A 43 -36.17 -14.34 4.66
N VAL A 44 -35.23 -14.84 3.84
CA VAL A 44 -34.49 -16.08 4.16
C VAL A 44 -33.55 -15.81 5.32
N ILE A 45 -33.56 -16.65 6.35
CA ILE A 45 -32.71 -16.47 7.54
C ILE A 45 -31.75 -17.62 7.79
N MET A 46 -31.99 -18.79 7.18
CA MET A 46 -31.04 -19.91 7.22
C MET A 46 -31.09 -20.71 5.92
N ARG A 47 -29.97 -21.33 5.56
CA ARG A 47 -29.86 -22.21 4.39
C ARG A 47 -28.98 -23.41 4.68
N ILE A 48 -29.15 -24.46 3.88
CA ILE A 48 -28.25 -25.61 3.88
C ILE A 48 -26.93 -25.21 3.20
N SER A 49 -25.81 -25.55 3.82
CA SER A 49 -24.51 -25.61 3.17
C SER A 49 -23.73 -26.83 3.63
N GLU A 50 -23.22 -27.58 2.66
CA GLU A 50 -22.46 -28.82 2.85
C GLU A 50 -20.94 -28.56 2.86
N ARG A 51 -20.53 -27.29 2.76
CA ARG A 51 -19.14 -26.90 2.90
C ARG A 51 -18.66 -27.14 4.31
N GLU A 52 -17.45 -27.67 4.43
CA GLU A 52 -16.80 -27.84 5.71
C GLU A 52 -16.50 -26.47 6.36
N HIS A 53 -16.93 -26.29 7.61
CA HIS A 53 -16.67 -25.06 8.34
C HIS A 53 -15.28 -25.10 9.00
N PRO A 54 -14.45 -24.04 8.87
CA PRO A 54 -13.05 -24.07 9.31
C PRO A 54 -12.83 -24.28 10.82
N ARG A 55 -13.87 -24.10 11.66
CA ARG A 55 -13.78 -24.28 13.12
C ARG A 55 -14.51 -25.52 13.66
N VAL A 56 -15.55 -25.98 12.98
CA VAL A 56 -16.46 -27.01 13.50
C VAL A 56 -16.65 -28.17 12.51
N GLY A 57 -15.87 -28.19 11.43
CA GLY A 57 -15.93 -29.20 10.40
C GLY A 57 -17.31 -29.31 9.79
N SER A 58 -17.79 -30.54 9.63
CA SER A 58 -19.12 -30.90 9.14
C SER A 58 -20.18 -31.04 10.25
N LYS A 59 -19.92 -30.56 11.46
CA LYS A 59 -20.85 -30.71 12.60
C LYS A 59 -22.23 -30.11 12.35
N TYR A 60 -22.29 -29.01 11.60
CA TYR A 60 -23.53 -28.33 11.26
C TYR A 60 -23.65 -28.20 9.74
N ARG A 61 -24.88 -28.38 9.25
CA ARG A 61 -25.19 -28.26 7.82
C ARG A 61 -26.17 -27.14 7.49
N VAL A 62 -26.94 -26.67 8.47
CA VAL A 62 -27.82 -25.51 8.31
C VAL A 62 -27.16 -24.30 8.96
N TRP A 63 -26.99 -23.24 8.18
CA TRP A 63 -26.24 -22.06 8.56
C TRP A 63 -27.12 -20.81 8.52
N PRO A 64 -27.03 -19.93 9.54
CA PRO A 64 -27.75 -18.67 9.53
C PRO A 64 -27.22 -17.74 8.45
N LEU A 65 -28.12 -16.93 7.90
CA LEU A 65 -27.73 -15.76 7.13
C LEU A 65 -27.34 -14.62 8.09
N LEU A 66 -26.65 -13.66 7.51
CA LEU A 66 -25.97 -12.56 8.17
C LEU A 66 -26.88 -11.83 9.17
N GLU A 67 -28.07 -11.43 8.74
CA GLU A 67 -29.04 -10.66 9.51
C GLU A 67 -29.54 -11.42 10.74
N PHE A 68 -29.77 -12.73 10.62
CA PHE A 68 -30.24 -13.56 11.73
C PHE A 68 -29.11 -13.83 12.74
N SER A 69 -27.89 -14.07 12.25
CA SER A 69 -26.71 -14.21 13.10
C SER A 69 -26.46 -12.92 13.88
N TRP A 70 -26.48 -11.77 13.22
CA TRP A 70 -26.25 -10.46 13.84
C TRP A 70 -27.28 -10.14 14.90
N ALA A 71 -28.57 -10.31 14.62
CA ALA A 71 -29.61 -10.05 15.60
C ALA A 71 -29.41 -10.84 16.92
N ILE A 72 -28.99 -12.10 16.82
CA ILE A 72 -28.71 -12.94 17.98
C ILE A 72 -27.40 -12.50 18.67
N ASP A 73 -26.33 -12.36 17.90
CA ASP A 73 -25.01 -12.01 18.42
C ASP A 73 -25.02 -10.65 19.13
N ASP A 74 -25.65 -9.63 18.54
CA ASP A 74 -25.75 -8.29 19.11
C ASP A 74 -26.48 -8.29 20.46
N HIS A 75 -27.56 -9.07 20.57
CA HIS A 75 -28.27 -9.21 21.84
C HIS A 75 -27.44 -9.97 22.87
N LEU A 76 -26.89 -11.14 22.51
CA LEU A 76 -26.15 -11.99 23.43
C LEU A 76 -24.82 -11.35 23.90
N LEU A 77 -24.21 -10.52 23.06
CA LEU A 77 -22.99 -9.77 23.39
C LEU A 77 -23.28 -8.44 24.10
N GLY A 78 -24.55 -8.05 24.24
CA GLY A 78 -24.94 -6.80 24.92
C GLY A 78 -24.54 -5.54 24.14
N ILE A 79 -24.57 -5.60 22.81
CA ILE A 79 -24.29 -4.46 21.95
C ILE A 79 -25.35 -3.37 22.19
N THR A 80 -24.91 -2.12 22.24
CA THR A 80 -25.79 -0.96 22.47
C THR A 80 -25.86 -0.02 21.26
N HIS A 81 -24.81 -0.04 20.43
CA HIS A 81 -24.66 0.78 19.25
C HIS A 81 -24.03 -0.05 18.13
N ILE A 82 -24.72 -0.17 17.01
CA ILE A 82 -24.27 -0.90 15.83
C ILE A 82 -23.77 0.12 14.81
N LEU A 83 -22.47 0.10 14.51
CA LEU A 83 -21.85 1.00 13.53
C LEU A 83 -21.62 0.24 12.22
N ARG A 84 -22.25 0.68 11.13
CA ARG A 84 -22.08 0.02 9.82
C ARG A 84 -22.33 0.92 8.62
N GLY A 85 -21.94 0.45 7.44
CA GLY A 85 -22.17 1.17 6.19
C GLY A 85 -23.66 1.35 5.88
N LYS A 86 -24.03 2.47 5.28
CA LYS A 86 -25.42 2.78 4.90
C LYS A 86 -26.02 1.81 3.87
N ASP A 87 -25.18 1.02 3.22
CA ASP A 87 -25.59 -0.09 2.35
C ASP A 87 -26.29 -1.22 3.11
N LEU A 88 -26.17 -1.25 4.44
CA LEU A 88 -26.74 -2.27 5.32
C LEU A 88 -28.01 -1.84 6.08
N VAL A 89 -28.67 -0.75 5.67
CA VAL A 89 -29.88 -0.25 6.34
C VAL A 89 -31.03 -1.27 6.24
N LYS A 90 -31.10 -2.04 5.15
CA LYS A 90 -32.15 -3.04 4.93
C LYS A 90 -32.05 -4.19 5.93
N GLU A 91 -30.83 -4.65 6.21
CA GLU A 91 -30.52 -5.74 7.15
C GLU A 91 -31.00 -5.39 8.56
N ASP A 92 -31.06 -4.10 8.86
CA ASP A 92 -31.34 -3.52 10.17
C ASP A 92 -32.85 -3.61 10.49
N ALA A 93 -33.70 -3.58 9.46
CA ALA A 93 -35.11 -3.98 9.57
C ALA A 93 -35.29 -5.47 9.88
N ILE A 94 -34.50 -6.36 9.28
CA ILE A 94 -34.58 -7.82 9.55
C ILE A 94 -34.18 -8.12 11.00
N GLU A 95 -33.11 -7.50 11.49
CA GLU A 95 -32.66 -7.64 12.88
C GLU A 95 -33.74 -7.19 13.87
N ARG A 96 -34.39 -6.04 13.64
CA ARG A 96 -35.52 -5.57 14.46
C ARG A 96 -36.69 -6.54 14.46
N PHE A 97 -37.01 -7.17 13.34
CA PHE A 97 -38.04 -8.22 13.31
C PHE A 97 -37.67 -9.39 14.21
N VAL A 98 -36.41 -9.83 14.18
CA VAL A 98 -35.92 -10.91 15.04
C VAL A 98 -36.03 -10.49 16.52
N TRP A 99 -35.52 -9.32 16.90
CA TRP A 99 -35.60 -8.83 18.28
C TRP A 99 -37.02 -8.71 18.79
N LYS A 100 -37.95 -8.22 17.95
CA LYS A 100 -39.37 -8.13 18.28
C LYS A 100 -39.98 -9.50 18.58
N ILE A 101 -39.62 -10.54 17.82
CA ILE A 101 -40.12 -11.91 18.05
C ILE A 101 -39.63 -12.45 19.39
N TYR A 102 -38.38 -12.17 19.75
CA TYR A 102 -37.80 -12.62 21.02
C TYR A 102 -38.15 -11.71 22.21
N GLY A 103 -38.78 -10.55 21.98
CA GLY A 103 -39.06 -9.56 23.02
C GLY A 103 -37.81 -8.84 23.54
N TRP A 104 -36.77 -8.75 22.72
CA TRP A 104 -35.51 -8.09 23.06
C TRP A 104 -35.57 -6.59 22.80
N PRO A 105 -34.84 -5.76 23.57
CA PRO A 105 -34.77 -4.33 23.32
C PRO A 105 -34.06 -4.04 22.00
N GLU A 106 -34.52 -3.00 21.31
CA GLU A 106 -33.80 -2.45 20.16
C GLU A 106 -32.59 -1.64 20.63
N VAL A 107 -31.59 -1.54 19.75
CA VAL A 107 -30.34 -0.81 19.99
C VAL A 107 -30.15 0.26 18.90
N GLU A 108 -29.21 1.18 19.13
CA GLU A 108 -29.00 2.31 18.22
C GLU A 108 -28.19 1.87 16.99
N PHE A 109 -28.71 2.17 15.79
CA PHE A 109 -27.95 1.98 14.55
C PHE A 109 -27.35 3.29 14.08
N ILE A 110 -26.02 3.30 13.93
CA ILE A 110 -25.26 4.45 13.43
C ILE A 110 -24.68 4.08 12.07
N HIS A 111 -25.18 4.73 11.03
CA HIS A 111 -24.74 4.49 9.67
C HIS A 111 -23.66 5.48 9.24
N TYR A 112 -22.74 5.00 8.39
CA TYR A 112 -21.77 5.84 7.71
C TYR A 112 -21.78 5.61 6.19
N GLY A 113 -21.45 6.65 5.44
CA GLY A 113 -21.32 6.60 3.99
C GLY A 113 -20.18 5.69 3.55
N ILE A 114 -20.29 5.15 2.34
CA ILE A 114 -19.30 4.24 1.79
C ILE A 114 -18.01 5.03 1.49
N ILE A 115 -16.88 4.50 1.95
CA ILE A 115 -15.56 5.04 1.62
C ILE A 115 -15.04 4.30 0.40
N THR A 116 -14.80 5.03 -0.68
CA THR A 116 -14.10 4.55 -1.86
C THR A 116 -12.74 5.23 -1.97
N PHE A 117 -11.83 4.65 -2.74
CA PHE A 117 -10.51 5.23 -2.95
C PHE A 117 -10.34 5.63 -4.41
N LYS A 118 -10.03 6.90 -4.64
CA LYS A 118 -9.91 7.46 -6.00
C LYS A 118 -8.87 6.68 -6.81
N GLY A 119 -9.27 6.22 -7.99
CA GLY A 119 -8.39 5.47 -8.90
C GLY A 119 -8.05 4.05 -8.45
N LEU A 120 -8.64 3.56 -7.36
CA LEU A 120 -8.39 2.21 -6.83
C LEU A 120 -9.68 1.40 -6.77
N LYS A 121 -9.63 0.20 -7.35
CA LYS A 121 -10.71 -0.77 -7.21
C LYS A 121 -10.30 -1.86 -6.24
N LEU A 122 -10.78 -1.76 -5.00
CA LEU A 122 -10.49 -2.76 -3.97
C LEU A 122 -11.49 -3.90 -4.06
N SER A 123 -11.04 -5.06 -4.52
CA SER A 123 -11.86 -6.27 -4.64
C SER A 123 -11.17 -7.45 -3.97
N LYS A 124 -11.74 -7.91 -2.85
CA LYS A 124 -11.23 -9.09 -2.12
C LYS A 124 -11.22 -10.34 -2.99
N THR A 125 -12.26 -10.52 -3.80
CA THR A 125 -12.40 -11.68 -4.70
C THR A 125 -11.35 -11.65 -5.80
N GLU A 126 -11.11 -10.48 -6.40
CA GLU A 126 -10.11 -10.32 -7.46
C GLU A 126 -8.69 -10.48 -6.92
N ALA A 127 -8.39 -9.86 -5.77
CA ALA A 127 -7.11 -10.04 -5.09
C ALA A 127 -6.85 -11.51 -4.74
N ARG A 128 -7.83 -12.24 -4.20
CA ARG A 128 -7.71 -13.68 -3.92
C ARG A 128 -7.40 -14.47 -5.19
N LYS A 129 -8.15 -14.25 -6.28
CA LYS A 129 -7.90 -14.93 -7.56
C LYS A 129 -6.49 -14.67 -8.09
N ASN A 130 -6.00 -13.43 -7.97
CA ASN A 130 -4.65 -13.07 -8.40
C ASN A 130 -3.56 -13.69 -7.51
N ILE A 131 -3.81 -13.84 -6.21
CA ILE A 131 -2.92 -14.56 -5.29
C ILE A 131 -2.88 -16.06 -5.65
N GLU A 132 -4.03 -16.69 -5.84
CA GLU A 132 -4.14 -18.11 -6.19
C GLU A 132 -3.47 -18.42 -7.55
N LYS A 133 -3.51 -17.48 -8.49
CA LYS A 133 -2.82 -17.58 -9.78
C LYS A 133 -1.33 -17.26 -9.73
N GLY A 134 -0.80 -16.86 -8.57
CA GLY A 134 0.60 -16.43 -8.42
C GLY A 134 0.93 -15.07 -9.07
N VAL A 135 -0.08 -14.31 -9.52
CA VAL A 135 0.10 -12.96 -10.08
C VAL A 135 0.47 -11.97 -8.98
N TYR A 136 -0.13 -12.14 -7.79
CA TYR A 136 0.18 -11.36 -6.59
C TYR A 136 1.03 -12.20 -5.64
N MET A 137 2.00 -11.56 -4.97
CA MET A 137 2.90 -12.25 -4.01
C MET A 137 2.21 -12.70 -2.71
N GLY A 138 0.91 -12.46 -2.57
CA GLY A 138 0.12 -12.72 -1.36
C GLY A 138 -0.67 -11.48 -0.93
N TRP A 139 -1.24 -11.52 0.27
CA TRP A 139 -2.00 -10.38 0.82
C TRP A 139 -1.15 -9.16 1.13
N SER A 140 0.17 -9.30 1.24
CA SER A 140 1.10 -8.18 1.42
C SER A 140 1.56 -7.56 0.11
N ASP A 141 1.03 -8.01 -1.04
CA ASP A 141 1.29 -7.42 -2.35
C ASP A 141 0.83 -5.95 -2.39
N PRO A 142 1.62 -5.01 -2.94
CA PRO A 142 1.33 -3.57 -2.95
C PRO A 142 -0.01 -3.22 -3.61
N ARG A 143 -0.49 -4.05 -4.55
CA ARG A 143 -1.75 -3.84 -5.28
C ARG A 143 -2.99 -4.18 -4.47
N THR A 144 -2.86 -5.01 -3.44
CA THR A 144 -4.02 -5.46 -2.64
C THR A 144 -4.58 -4.35 -1.76
N TRP A 145 -3.76 -3.35 -1.40
CA TRP A 145 -4.12 -2.28 -0.48
C TRP A 145 -4.69 -2.78 0.87
N SER A 146 -4.38 -4.02 1.23
CA SER A 146 -4.65 -4.58 2.55
C SER A 146 -3.83 -3.84 3.61
N LEU A 147 -4.17 -4.03 4.89
CA LEU A 147 -3.36 -3.49 5.97
C LEU A 147 -1.93 -4.05 5.95
N GLN A 148 -1.76 -5.32 5.58
CA GLN A 148 -0.44 -5.94 5.41
C GLN A 148 0.34 -5.30 4.26
N SER A 149 -0.33 -4.95 3.18
CA SER A 149 0.25 -4.26 2.02
C SER A 149 0.72 -2.85 2.39
N LEU A 150 -0.15 -2.06 3.03
CA LEU A 150 0.18 -0.70 3.48
C LEU A 150 1.34 -0.71 4.48
N GLN A 151 1.33 -1.64 5.44
CA GLN A 151 2.44 -1.82 6.38
C GLN A 151 3.73 -2.21 5.65
N ARG A 152 3.68 -3.19 4.73
CA ARG A 152 4.86 -3.63 3.96
C ARG A 152 5.39 -2.54 3.02
N ARG A 153 4.55 -1.58 2.61
CA ARG A 153 4.98 -0.39 1.89
C ARG A 153 5.60 0.69 2.78
N GLY A 154 5.43 0.63 4.10
CA GLY A 154 5.93 1.67 5.02
C GLY A 154 4.93 2.79 5.33
N ILE A 155 3.63 2.53 5.13
CA ILE A 155 2.58 3.42 5.64
C ILE A 155 2.44 3.19 7.15
N LYS A 156 2.64 4.24 7.94
CA LYS A 156 2.50 4.19 9.39
C LYS A 156 1.03 4.00 9.79
N PRO A 157 0.74 3.16 10.80
CA PRO A 157 -0.64 2.97 11.28
C PRO A 157 -1.24 4.28 11.81
N GLU A 158 -0.43 5.17 12.38
CA GLU A 158 -0.84 6.51 12.82
C GLU A 158 -1.33 7.36 11.65
N ALA A 159 -0.68 7.27 10.48
CA ALA A 159 -1.09 7.99 9.28
C ALA A 159 -2.44 7.51 8.77
N LEU A 160 -2.67 6.19 8.79
CA LEU A 160 -3.96 5.61 8.40
C LEU A 160 -5.06 6.01 9.39
N ARG A 161 -4.81 5.95 10.70
CA ARG A 161 -5.77 6.41 11.72
C ARG A 161 -6.11 7.88 11.57
N ALA A 162 -5.11 8.74 11.42
CA ALA A 162 -5.32 10.16 11.20
C ALA A 162 -6.11 10.45 9.92
N SER A 163 -5.87 9.66 8.86
CA SER A 163 -6.62 9.77 7.60
C SER A 163 -8.08 9.36 7.76
N ILE A 164 -8.40 8.29 8.50
CA ILE A 164 -9.79 7.87 8.72
C ILE A 164 -10.51 8.84 9.66
N LEU A 165 -9.86 9.30 10.73
CA LEU A 165 -10.45 10.26 11.67
C LEU A 165 -10.76 11.60 11.01
N SER A 166 -9.98 12.03 10.01
CA SER A 166 -10.22 13.30 9.31
C SER A 166 -11.47 13.29 8.42
N LEU A 167 -11.98 12.12 8.03
CA LEU A 167 -13.23 12.00 7.26
C LEU A 167 -14.46 12.26 8.13
N GLY A 168 -14.35 12.03 9.44
CA GLY A 168 -15.48 12.04 10.35
C GLY A 168 -16.50 10.93 10.04
N LEU A 169 -17.64 10.98 10.72
CA LEU A 169 -18.77 10.08 10.48
C LEU A 169 -19.92 10.89 9.90
N SER A 170 -20.35 10.52 8.70
CA SER A 170 -21.53 11.09 8.04
C SER A 170 -22.15 10.05 7.11
N LEU A 171 -23.39 10.26 6.67
CA LEU A 171 -24.06 9.41 5.67
C LEU A 171 -23.61 9.66 4.23
N ILE A 172 -22.77 10.69 4.02
CA ILE A 172 -22.29 11.08 2.70
C ILE A 172 -21.16 10.13 2.31
N ASP A 173 -21.23 9.59 1.09
CA ASP A 173 -20.16 8.75 0.56
C ASP A 173 -18.90 9.59 0.35
N VAL A 174 -17.75 8.99 0.63
CA VAL A 174 -16.47 9.67 0.58
C VAL A 174 -15.59 8.98 -0.45
N GLU A 175 -15.21 9.72 -1.50
CA GLU A 175 -14.12 9.30 -2.37
C GLU A 175 -12.80 9.86 -1.83
N TYR A 176 -12.01 9.00 -1.18
CA TYR A 176 -10.75 9.38 -0.56
C TYR A 176 -9.58 9.23 -1.52
N SER A 177 -8.71 10.24 -1.58
CA SER A 177 -7.51 10.22 -2.42
C SER A 177 -6.35 9.50 -1.73
N PRO A 178 -5.71 8.50 -2.36
CA PRO A 178 -4.46 7.90 -1.88
C PRO A 178 -3.37 8.92 -1.55
N GLU A 179 -3.26 9.98 -2.34
CA GLU A 179 -2.29 11.06 -2.17
C GLU A 179 -2.49 11.79 -0.84
N SER A 180 -3.72 11.86 -0.34
CA SER A 180 -4.02 12.45 0.97
C SER A 180 -3.42 11.59 2.10
N LEU A 181 -3.56 10.25 2.03
CA LEU A 181 -2.89 9.34 2.97
C LEU A 181 -1.36 9.46 2.85
N TYR A 182 -0.84 9.59 1.63
CA TYR A 182 0.60 9.74 1.41
C TYR A 182 1.15 11.04 1.98
N ALA A 183 0.42 12.15 1.85
CA ALA A 183 0.80 13.42 2.45
C ALA A 183 0.85 13.34 3.99
N VAL A 184 -0.15 12.70 4.61
CA VAL A 184 -0.16 12.47 6.07
C VAL A 184 1.02 11.58 6.48
N ASN A 185 1.25 10.48 5.76
CA ASN A 185 2.35 9.56 6.05
C ASN A 185 3.72 10.25 5.86
N ARG A 186 3.89 11.05 4.81
CA ARG A 186 5.14 11.79 4.52
C ARG A 186 5.55 12.67 5.70
N ARG A 187 4.61 13.43 6.28
CA ARG A 187 4.89 14.29 7.46
C ARG A 187 5.40 13.50 8.66
N MET A 188 5.06 12.22 8.77
CA MET A 188 5.49 11.36 9.87
C MET A 188 6.81 10.65 9.59
N ILE A 189 7.07 10.28 8.33
CA ILE A 189 8.27 9.48 7.98
C ILE A 189 9.45 10.34 7.54
N ASP A 190 9.21 11.54 7.01
CA ASP A 190 10.26 12.42 6.49
C ASP A 190 11.31 12.77 7.55
N PRO A 191 10.94 13.15 8.80
CA PRO A 191 11.93 13.43 9.84
C PRO A 191 12.74 12.20 10.29
N GLU A 192 12.25 10.99 10.03
CA GLU A 192 12.86 9.74 10.50
C GLU A 192 13.71 9.05 9.42
N ALA A 193 13.38 9.26 8.14
CA ALA A 193 14.01 8.60 7.03
C ALA A 193 15.43 9.12 6.80
N ASP A 194 16.38 8.24 6.51
CA ASP A 194 17.71 8.67 6.08
C ASP A 194 17.73 8.75 4.54
N ARG A 195 18.47 9.72 3.98
CA ARG A 195 18.54 10.00 2.54
C ARG A 195 19.65 9.17 1.92
N TYR A 196 19.40 8.59 0.75
CA TYR A 196 20.37 7.83 -0.03
C TYR A 196 20.21 8.13 -1.52
N PHE A 197 21.21 7.82 -2.33
CA PHE A 197 21.10 7.85 -3.78
C PHE A 197 20.69 6.49 -4.34
N PHE A 198 19.72 6.52 -5.26
CA PHE A 198 19.30 5.40 -6.09
C PHE A 198 19.05 5.94 -7.49
N VAL A 199 19.72 5.32 -8.46
CA VAL A 199 19.57 5.59 -9.89
C VAL A 199 18.74 4.45 -10.47
N GLU A 200 17.53 4.78 -10.92
CA GLU A 200 16.55 3.80 -11.39
C GLU A 200 16.96 3.22 -12.74
N LYS A 201 17.35 4.10 -13.67
CA LYS A 201 17.83 3.72 -15.00
C LYS A 201 19.26 4.23 -15.19
N PRO A 202 20.28 3.43 -14.84
CA PRO A 202 21.66 3.88 -14.82
C PRO A 202 22.23 4.12 -16.22
N VAL A 203 22.66 5.36 -16.45
CA VAL A 203 23.46 5.77 -17.61
C VAL A 203 24.84 6.20 -17.12
N LYS A 204 25.88 5.67 -17.76
CA LYS A 204 27.26 6.00 -17.41
C LYS A 204 27.57 7.45 -17.78
N LEU A 205 28.17 8.18 -16.85
CA LEU A 205 28.72 9.51 -17.03
C LEU A 205 30.23 9.47 -16.73
N LEU A 206 31.02 9.87 -17.71
CA LEU A 206 32.46 10.08 -17.57
C LEU A 206 32.74 11.58 -17.47
N VAL A 207 33.40 12.01 -16.40
CA VAL A 207 33.85 13.40 -16.22
C VAL A 207 35.36 13.44 -16.39
N GLU A 208 35.83 14.07 -17.45
CA GLU A 208 37.25 14.20 -17.82
C GLU A 208 37.87 15.44 -17.19
N GLU A 209 39.20 15.55 -17.25
CA GLU A 209 40.00 16.66 -16.73
C GLU A 209 39.82 16.93 -15.22
N VAL A 210 39.50 15.89 -14.44
CA VAL A 210 39.36 16.01 -12.99
C VAL A 210 40.75 16.18 -12.34
N PRO A 211 40.99 17.27 -11.58
CA PRO A 211 42.36 17.65 -11.15
C PRO A 211 42.87 16.89 -9.92
N VAL A 212 42.12 15.90 -9.42
CA VAL A 212 42.43 15.16 -8.19
C VAL A 212 42.35 13.66 -8.44
N GLY A 213 43.12 12.86 -7.71
CA GLY A 213 43.12 11.39 -7.86
C GLY A 213 41.94 10.67 -7.20
N LYS A 214 41.19 11.37 -6.33
CA LYS A 214 40.02 10.81 -5.64
C LYS A 214 39.04 11.92 -5.29
N LEU A 215 37.76 11.66 -5.51
CA LEU A 215 36.66 12.52 -5.08
C LEU A 215 35.92 11.85 -3.93
N VAL A 216 35.59 12.63 -2.91
CA VAL A 216 34.84 12.14 -1.74
C VAL A 216 33.68 13.09 -1.51
N ALA A 217 32.46 12.56 -1.64
CA ALA A 217 31.25 13.26 -1.29
C ALA A 217 30.85 12.95 0.16
N HIS A 218 30.36 13.96 0.86
CA HIS A 218 29.78 13.83 2.21
C HIS A 218 28.31 14.25 2.26
N PRO A 219 27.39 13.57 1.54
CA PRO A 219 25.97 13.92 1.60
C PRO A 219 25.43 13.73 3.02
N PRO A 220 24.62 14.66 3.55
CA PRO A 220 24.00 14.47 4.86
C PRO A 220 23.03 13.28 4.84
N LEU A 221 22.94 12.55 5.96
CA LEU A 221 21.88 11.54 6.14
C LEU A 221 20.49 12.19 6.16
N HIS A 222 20.39 13.42 6.65
CA HIS A 222 19.17 14.21 6.58
C HIS A 222 19.50 15.71 6.49
N PRO A 223 18.93 16.46 5.54
CA PRO A 223 19.23 17.89 5.38
C PRO A 223 18.89 18.74 6.61
N ASP A 224 17.73 18.49 7.23
CA ASP A 224 17.26 19.25 8.40
C ASP A 224 17.77 18.76 9.77
N PHE A 225 18.48 17.62 9.82
CA PHE A 225 19.00 17.03 11.07
C PHE A 225 20.51 16.74 10.96
N PRO A 226 21.37 17.77 11.01
CA PRO A 226 22.82 17.62 10.85
C PRO A 226 23.48 16.69 11.88
N GLU A 227 22.89 16.57 13.07
CA GLU A 227 23.36 15.70 14.15
C GLU A 227 23.34 14.20 13.79
N ARG A 228 22.60 13.82 12.74
CA ARG A 228 22.63 12.46 12.19
C ARG A 228 23.92 12.14 11.45
N GLY A 229 24.70 13.17 11.09
CA GLY A 229 25.94 13.04 10.37
C GLY A 229 25.76 12.87 8.86
N THR A 230 26.85 12.46 8.22
CA THR A 230 26.97 12.36 6.77
C THR A 230 27.31 10.95 6.34
N ARG A 231 26.92 10.62 5.11
CA ARG A 231 27.38 9.44 4.38
C ARG A 231 28.71 9.77 3.71
N THR A 232 29.50 8.76 3.39
CA THR A 232 30.75 8.95 2.62
C THR A 232 30.65 8.14 1.35
N VAL A 233 30.62 8.81 0.20
CA VAL A 233 30.55 8.20 -1.12
C VAL A 233 31.78 8.60 -1.91
N GLU A 234 32.59 7.62 -2.26
CA GLU A 234 33.89 7.84 -2.90
C GLU A 234 33.83 7.50 -4.39
N VAL A 235 34.57 8.27 -5.19
CA VAL A 235 34.78 8.03 -6.62
C VAL A 235 36.28 8.13 -6.88
N ASP A 236 36.89 7.03 -7.32
CA ASP A 236 38.27 7.04 -7.76
C ASP A 236 38.39 7.71 -9.12
N VAL A 237 39.45 8.50 -9.30
CA VAL A 237 39.74 9.19 -10.56
C VAL A 237 40.91 8.48 -11.21
N LYS A 238 40.68 7.91 -12.40
CA LYS A 238 41.66 7.14 -13.16
C LYS A 238 41.98 7.90 -14.43
N ASP A 239 43.25 8.21 -14.65
CA ASP A 239 43.73 8.98 -15.81
C ASP A 239 43.04 10.34 -16.00
N GLY A 240 42.70 11.01 -14.88
CA GLY A 240 41.98 12.29 -14.90
C GLY A 240 40.47 12.16 -15.13
N CYS A 241 39.94 10.94 -15.16
CA CYS A 241 38.54 10.67 -15.42
C CYS A 241 37.82 10.10 -14.18
N ALA A 242 36.70 10.70 -13.81
CA ALA A 242 35.78 10.19 -12.79
C ALA A 242 34.57 9.52 -13.46
N GLU A 243 34.24 8.29 -13.06
CA GLU A 243 33.12 7.54 -13.63
C GLU A 243 32.00 7.35 -12.59
N VAL A 244 30.77 7.71 -12.97
CA VAL A 244 29.56 7.56 -12.14
C VAL A 244 28.38 7.08 -12.98
N TYR A 245 27.30 6.66 -12.33
CA TYR A 245 26.00 6.48 -12.97
C TYR A 245 25.04 7.59 -12.55
N VAL A 246 24.28 8.09 -13.52
CA VAL A 246 23.19 9.05 -13.35
C VAL A 246 21.92 8.49 -13.98
N ASP A 247 20.77 9.07 -13.66
CA ASP A 247 19.49 8.56 -14.18
C ASP A 247 19.25 8.99 -15.64
N GLU A 248 18.74 8.07 -16.46
CA GLU A 248 18.34 8.30 -17.85
C GLU A 248 17.49 9.57 -18.02
N ARG A 249 16.58 9.84 -17.07
CA ARG A 249 15.68 11.00 -17.14
C ARG A 249 16.41 12.35 -17.00
N ASP A 250 17.58 12.35 -16.36
CA ASP A 250 18.43 13.53 -16.23
C ASP A 250 19.29 13.68 -17.48
N VAL A 251 19.83 12.57 -18.00
CA VAL A 251 20.55 12.55 -19.29
C VAL A 251 19.67 13.04 -20.44
N ALA A 252 18.39 12.67 -20.46
CA ALA A 252 17.43 13.15 -21.47
C ALA A 252 17.32 14.69 -21.52
N LYS A 253 17.63 15.39 -20.41
CA LYS A 253 17.55 16.85 -20.30
C LYS A 253 18.87 17.57 -20.56
N MET A 254 19.98 16.84 -20.66
CA MET A 254 21.29 17.41 -20.91
C MET A 254 21.41 17.87 -22.37
N SER A 255 22.12 18.96 -22.62
CA SER A 255 22.56 19.37 -23.96
C SER A 255 24.04 19.68 -23.90
N GLU A 256 24.73 19.56 -25.04
CA GLU A 256 26.13 19.99 -25.14
C GLU A 256 26.27 21.44 -24.68
N GLY A 257 27.26 21.69 -23.82
CA GLY A 257 27.50 23.00 -23.22
C GLY A 257 26.80 23.24 -21.89
N ASP A 258 25.78 22.46 -21.53
CA ASP A 258 25.07 22.62 -20.25
C ASP A 258 25.97 22.27 -19.06
N VAL A 259 25.78 22.99 -17.95
CA VAL A 259 26.48 22.71 -16.68
C VAL A 259 25.51 22.04 -15.72
N PHE A 260 25.94 20.91 -15.15
CA PHE A 260 25.18 20.15 -14.14
C PHE A 260 26.03 19.96 -12.88
N ARG A 261 25.36 19.78 -11.75
CA ARG A 261 26.01 19.44 -10.47
C ARG A 261 25.64 18.02 -10.05
N LEU A 262 26.66 17.18 -9.89
CA LEU A 262 26.55 15.93 -9.15
C LEU A 262 26.48 16.29 -7.66
N LYS A 263 25.35 15.97 -7.03
CA LYS A 263 25.06 16.38 -5.65
C LYS A 263 26.21 16.01 -4.72
N ASP A 264 26.69 16.99 -3.96
CA ASP A 264 27.77 16.88 -2.98
C ASP A 264 29.12 16.35 -3.51
N LEU A 265 29.33 16.32 -4.84
CA LEU A 265 30.56 15.83 -5.48
C LEU A 265 31.28 16.91 -6.31
N LEU A 266 30.79 17.22 -7.52
CA LEU A 266 31.41 18.16 -8.45
C LEU A 266 30.41 18.75 -9.44
N ASN A 267 30.85 19.77 -10.18
CA ASN A 267 30.15 20.33 -11.33
C ASN A 267 30.90 19.91 -12.61
N PHE A 268 30.14 19.58 -13.65
CA PHE A 268 30.68 19.24 -14.96
C PHE A 268 29.92 19.98 -16.06
N LYS A 269 30.60 20.23 -17.17
CA LYS A 269 30.00 20.73 -18.40
C LYS A 269 29.83 19.56 -19.36
N VAL A 270 28.64 19.40 -19.92
CA VAL A 270 28.36 18.34 -20.90
C VAL A 270 29.14 18.66 -22.19
N GLU A 271 29.92 17.70 -22.67
CA GLU A 271 30.56 17.80 -23.99
C GLU A 271 29.78 17.04 -25.03
N GLU A 272 29.57 15.74 -24.81
CA GLU A 272 28.88 14.92 -25.79
C GLU A 272 28.02 13.84 -25.15
N LYS A 273 26.95 13.48 -25.87
CA LYS A 273 26.17 12.27 -25.58
C LYS A 273 26.61 11.18 -26.53
N ARG A 274 27.12 10.09 -25.97
CA ARG A 274 27.45 8.88 -26.72
C ARG A 274 26.26 7.91 -26.68
N GLU A 275 26.28 6.91 -27.56
CA GLU A 275 25.26 5.86 -27.59
C GLU A 275 25.13 5.11 -26.24
N LYS A 276 26.22 5.04 -25.45
CA LYS A 276 26.28 4.32 -24.16
C LYS A 276 26.73 5.19 -22.99
N GLY A 277 26.40 6.48 -23.00
CA GLY A 277 26.70 7.35 -21.86
C GLY A 277 26.79 8.82 -22.21
N VAL A 278 27.23 9.60 -21.24
CA VAL A 278 27.51 11.02 -21.39
C VAL A 278 28.97 11.26 -21.04
N VAL A 279 29.62 12.12 -21.81
CA VAL A 279 30.94 12.66 -21.48
C VAL A 279 30.79 14.12 -21.14
N GLY A 280 31.39 14.50 -20.02
CA GLY A 280 31.52 15.89 -19.65
C GLY A 280 32.94 16.19 -19.19
N VAL A 281 33.26 17.47 -19.10
CA VAL A 281 34.54 17.96 -18.61
C VAL A 281 34.33 18.62 -17.25
N PHE A 282 35.30 18.43 -16.37
CA PHE A 282 35.33 19.05 -15.05
C PHE A 282 35.16 20.57 -15.16
N HIS A 283 34.20 21.12 -14.41
CA HIS A 283 33.98 22.57 -14.35
C HIS A 283 34.53 23.16 -13.06
N SER A 284 34.15 22.60 -11.90
CA SER A 284 34.50 23.12 -10.57
C SER A 284 33.98 22.19 -9.46
N LEU A 285 34.48 22.33 -8.24
CA LEU A 285 33.92 21.63 -7.06
C LEU A 285 32.84 22.45 -6.34
N SER A 286 32.87 23.77 -6.48
CA SER A 286 32.10 24.69 -5.62
C SER A 286 30.61 24.67 -5.90
N VAL A 287 29.81 24.67 -4.84
CA VAL A 287 28.34 24.88 -4.94
C VAL A 287 28.02 26.29 -5.46
N SER A 288 28.87 27.29 -5.20
CA SER A 288 28.66 28.66 -5.68
C SER A 288 28.62 28.73 -7.21
N ASP A 289 29.51 27.99 -7.87
CA ASP A 289 29.68 28.04 -9.32
C ASP A 289 28.48 27.38 -10.01
N ALA A 290 27.99 26.27 -9.45
CA ALA A 290 26.73 25.67 -9.87
C ALA A 290 25.55 26.64 -9.75
N ARG A 291 25.47 27.40 -8.64
CA ARG A 291 24.40 28.40 -8.45
C ARG A 291 24.53 29.56 -9.44
N ALA A 292 25.74 30.04 -9.71
CA ALA A 292 26.00 31.11 -10.66
C ALA A 292 25.54 30.73 -12.08
N CYS A 293 25.77 29.49 -12.49
CA CYS A 293 25.34 28.96 -13.78
C CYS A 293 23.92 28.36 -13.77
N ARG A 294 23.18 28.43 -12.65
CA ARG A 294 21.87 27.80 -12.46
C ARG A 294 21.85 26.30 -12.82
N ALA A 295 22.97 25.62 -12.56
CA ALA A 295 23.18 24.23 -12.89
C ALA A 295 22.17 23.33 -12.14
N PRO A 296 21.41 22.47 -12.83
CA PRO A 296 20.54 21.49 -12.19
C PRO A 296 21.36 20.53 -11.31
N ILE A 297 20.88 20.28 -10.10
CA ILE A 297 21.50 19.32 -9.17
C ILE A 297 20.84 17.96 -9.38
N ILE A 298 21.68 16.95 -9.66
CA ILE A 298 21.25 15.57 -9.89
C ILE A 298 21.91 14.62 -8.89
N HIS A 299 21.20 13.53 -8.56
CA HIS A 299 21.76 12.44 -7.78
C HIS A 299 22.61 11.53 -8.70
N TRP A 300 23.46 10.73 -8.10
CA TRP A 300 24.37 9.84 -8.80
C TRP A 300 24.81 8.71 -7.88
N VAL A 301 25.40 7.67 -8.43
CA VAL A 301 26.07 6.60 -7.67
C VAL A 301 27.45 6.31 -8.29
N PRO A 302 28.45 5.92 -7.51
CA PRO A 302 29.78 5.62 -8.05
C PRO A 302 29.70 4.44 -9.02
N SER A 303 30.54 4.41 -10.05
CA SER A 303 30.54 3.26 -10.97
C SER A 303 31.09 1.99 -10.32
N GLU A 304 32.02 2.14 -9.37
CA GLU A 304 32.61 1.08 -8.57
C GLU A 304 31.96 0.99 -7.19
N GLY A 305 31.74 -0.23 -6.69
CA GLY A 305 31.18 -0.47 -5.35
C GLY A 305 29.67 -0.26 -5.20
N CYS A 306 28.99 0.29 -6.22
CA CYS A 306 27.54 0.44 -6.23
C CYS A 306 26.82 -0.91 -6.04
N LEU A 307 25.56 -0.81 -5.63
CA LEU A 307 24.73 -1.94 -5.27
C LEU A 307 23.55 -2.07 -6.21
N LYS A 308 23.30 -3.29 -6.67
CA LYS A 308 22.02 -3.61 -7.32
C LYS A 308 20.93 -3.60 -6.27
N VAL A 309 19.90 -2.80 -6.52
CA VAL A 309 18.74 -2.65 -5.63
C VAL A 309 17.48 -2.87 -6.43
N LYS A 310 16.53 -3.61 -5.84
CA LYS A 310 15.19 -3.80 -6.40
C LYS A 310 14.18 -2.99 -5.61
N VAL A 311 13.35 -2.22 -6.30
CA VAL A 311 12.25 -1.48 -5.71
C VAL A 311 10.93 -2.02 -6.25
N VAL A 312 10.08 -2.53 -5.37
CA VAL A 312 8.72 -2.97 -5.71
C VAL A 312 7.79 -1.75 -5.68
N LYS A 313 7.23 -1.41 -6.82
CA LYS A 313 6.32 -0.28 -7.04
C LYS A 313 4.87 -0.59 -6.60
N PRO A 314 4.01 0.44 -6.43
CA PRO A 314 2.62 0.24 -6.01
C PRO A 314 1.77 -0.63 -6.96
N ASP A 315 2.10 -0.65 -8.24
CA ASP A 315 1.47 -1.47 -9.29
C ASP A 315 2.06 -2.88 -9.39
N GLY A 316 3.02 -3.23 -8.53
CA GLY A 316 3.70 -4.52 -8.50
C GLY A 316 4.86 -4.65 -9.49
N GLU A 317 5.20 -3.59 -10.24
CA GLU A 317 6.43 -3.57 -11.04
C GLU A 317 7.65 -3.67 -10.11
N ILE A 318 8.64 -4.46 -10.50
CA ILE A 318 9.92 -4.55 -9.81
C ILE A 318 10.93 -3.79 -10.67
N VAL A 319 11.40 -2.67 -10.16
CA VAL A 319 12.43 -1.88 -10.84
C VAL A 319 13.80 -2.20 -10.27
N GLU A 320 14.73 -2.57 -11.13
CA GLU A 320 16.13 -2.83 -10.77
C GLU A 320 16.98 -1.61 -11.13
N GLY A 321 17.71 -1.08 -10.17
CA GLY A 321 18.61 0.05 -10.35
C GLY A 321 19.88 -0.08 -9.52
N LEU A 322 20.64 1.01 -9.44
CA LEU A 322 21.88 1.08 -8.69
C LEU A 322 21.75 2.05 -7.52
N SER A 323 22.18 1.64 -6.33
CA SER A 323 22.33 2.53 -5.18
C SER A 323 23.80 2.71 -4.79
N GLU A 324 24.04 3.70 -3.95
CA GLU A 324 25.33 3.86 -3.30
C GLU A 324 25.70 2.67 -2.38
N PRO A 325 27.00 2.48 -2.06
CA PRO A 325 27.49 1.34 -1.28
C PRO A 325 26.91 1.25 0.14
N ASP A 326 26.61 2.39 0.76
CA ASP A 326 26.12 2.45 2.14
C ASP A 326 24.73 1.82 2.32
N CYS A 327 23.98 1.59 1.24
CA CYS A 327 22.73 0.84 1.30
C CYS A 327 22.91 -0.61 1.81
N ARG A 328 24.11 -1.19 1.75
CA ARG A 328 24.44 -2.50 2.37
C ARG A 328 24.24 -2.50 3.89
N LYS A 329 24.36 -1.33 4.54
CA LYS A 329 24.26 -1.17 5.99
C LYS A 329 22.81 -0.98 6.46
N LEU A 330 21.86 -0.92 5.53
CA LEU A 330 20.45 -0.79 5.86
C LEU A 330 19.96 -2.01 6.63
N THR A 331 18.91 -1.82 7.41
CA THR A 331 18.26 -2.88 8.18
C THR A 331 16.81 -3.04 7.75
N ARG A 332 16.29 -4.27 7.86
CA ARG A 332 14.90 -4.58 7.55
C ARG A 332 13.95 -3.65 8.31
N ASN A 333 12.88 -3.23 7.64
CA ASN A 333 11.87 -2.28 8.09
C ASN A 333 12.32 -0.82 8.20
N LYS A 334 13.60 -0.49 7.96
CA LYS A 334 14.05 0.91 7.95
C LYS A 334 13.36 1.66 6.81
N LEU A 335 12.90 2.88 7.12
CA LEU A 335 12.40 3.85 6.14
C LEU A 335 13.56 4.69 5.64
N VAL A 336 13.64 4.85 4.33
CA VAL A 336 14.64 5.66 3.64
C VAL A 336 13.97 6.55 2.62
N GLN A 337 14.63 7.65 2.28
CA GLN A 337 14.28 8.46 1.13
C GLN A 337 15.37 8.31 0.08
N PHE A 338 15.02 7.78 -1.09
CA PHE A 338 15.88 7.91 -2.25
C PHE A 338 15.68 9.30 -2.85
N GLU A 339 16.76 10.07 -2.91
CA GLU A 339 16.67 11.47 -3.30
C GLU A 339 16.13 11.64 -4.72
N ARG A 340 15.15 12.54 -4.88
CA ARG A 340 14.45 12.78 -6.16
C ARG A 340 13.73 11.53 -6.71
N TYR A 341 13.58 10.48 -5.90
CA TYR A 341 12.90 9.24 -6.28
C TYR A 341 11.67 8.97 -5.42
N GLY A 342 11.78 9.10 -4.09
CA GLY A 342 10.67 8.92 -3.16
C GLY A 342 11.06 8.15 -1.91
N PHE A 343 10.08 7.87 -1.06
CA PHE A 343 10.25 7.09 0.17
C PHE A 343 10.11 5.60 -0.11
N CYS A 344 10.96 4.81 0.55
CA CYS A 344 10.97 3.36 0.45
C CYS A 344 11.13 2.73 1.84
N ARG A 345 10.57 1.52 2.00
CA ARG A 345 10.81 0.68 3.19
C ARG A 345 11.64 -0.53 2.81
N VAL A 346 12.72 -0.78 3.54
CA VAL A 346 13.61 -1.93 3.35
C VAL A 346 12.89 -3.23 3.74
N ASP A 347 12.84 -4.20 2.83
CA ASP A 347 12.23 -5.52 3.05
C ASP A 347 13.28 -6.60 3.28
N SER A 348 14.35 -6.60 2.49
CA SER A 348 15.54 -7.46 2.65
C SER A 348 16.81 -6.71 2.25
N VAL A 349 17.95 -7.17 2.78
CA VAL A 349 19.30 -6.68 2.40
C VAL A 349 20.18 -7.83 1.92
N GLU A 350 19.93 -9.05 2.39
CA GLU A 350 20.58 -10.28 1.93
C GLU A 350 19.52 -11.31 1.50
N PRO A 351 19.73 -12.07 0.40
CA PRO A 351 20.89 -12.01 -0.50
C PRO A 351 20.88 -10.77 -1.44
N GLU A 352 19.74 -10.07 -1.51
CA GLU A 352 19.56 -8.87 -2.34
C GLU A 352 18.89 -7.76 -1.53
N VAL A 353 19.22 -6.51 -1.88
CA VAL A 353 18.58 -5.32 -1.32
C VAL A 353 17.26 -5.09 -2.04
N ILE A 354 16.15 -5.37 -1.35
CA ILE A 354 14.79 -5.18 -1.85
C ILE A 354 14.07 -4.18 -0.97
N LEU A 355 13.48 -3.17 -1.60
CA LEU A 355 12.64 -2.18 -0.93
C LEU A 355 11.24 -2.16 -1.55
N PHE A 356 10.27 -1.73 -0.76
CA PHE A 356 8.93 -1.42 -1.25
C PHE A 356 8.77 0.09 -1.31
N PHE A 357 8.30 0.58 -2.45
CA PHE A 357 8.01 1.99 -2.64
C PHE A 357 6.82 2.40 -1.76
N THR A 358 7.05 3.41 -0.92
CA THR A 358 6.05 3.94 0.01
C THR A 358 5.16 4.94 -0.72
N HIS A 359 5.72 6.10 -1.07
CA HIS A 359 5.12 7.19 -1.83
C HIS A 359 6.21 8.19 -2.23
N ASN A 360 5.90 9.09 -3.18
CA ASN A 360 6.78 10.20 -3.52
C ASN A 360 6.84 11.24 -2.41
#